data_AF-A0A0D8XGB5-F1
#
_entry.id   AF-A0A0D8XGB5-F1
#
_cell.length_a   1.000
_cell.length_b   1.000
_cell.length_c   1.000
_cell.angle_alpha   90.00
_cell.angle_beta   90.00
_cell.angle_gamma   90.00
#
_symmetry.space_group_name_H-M   'P 1'
#
loop_
_entity.id
_entity.type
_entity.pdbx_description
1 polymer ?
#
loop_
_entity_poly.entity_id
_entity_poly.type
_entity_poly.pdbx_seq_one_letter_code
_entity_poly.pdbx_strand_id
1 'polypeptide(L)'
;MVKFPAVDSYFHINPFRSFHDVFENGCEQLYQEKTDLLDAFCFVDDDITKGTVFFNDQSGVWLIHSVPKFPLPDRYHYPESGHDYGQTMLCLSLSYSELGKIGTQLYYNKPNIYSSRLPTSIAAKYPILAKVVAGHYKQGAPYFSIVQLTTLRNTTFKSFAKTNQFNKDLYDGLVAPALKTNMIAETWRRGENVPLECRTTYHTNDALAIQVGSTNEFKYTKDHSKLARSTDATKPWICIGDINRMTSQYVRGGGTTCMSSFYLWKAFNVIKAANHC
;
A
#
# COMPACT_ATOMS: atom_id res chain seq x y z
N MET A 1 10.50 2.25 -1.06
CA MET A 1 9.68 1.11 -1.55
C MET A 1 10.53 -0.14 -1.47
N VAL A 2 9.98 -1.25 -1.00
CA VAL A 2 10.67 -2.53 -0.88
C VAL A 2 9.76 -3.67 -1.35
N LYS A 3 10.35 -4.67 -2.01
CA LYS A 3 9.72 -5.92 -2.44
C LYS A 3 10.48 -7.09 -1.85
N PHE A 4 9.78 -7.97 -1.15
CA PHE A 4 10.30 -9.21 -0.60
C PHE A 4 9.90 -10.40 -1.48
N PRO A 5 10.82 -11.34 -1.75
CA PRO A 5 10.49 -12.60 -2.41
C PRO A 5 9.70 -13.53 -1.47
N ALA A 6 8.94 -14.47 -2.03
CA ALA A 6 8.49 -15.63 -1.28
C ALA A 6 9.70 -16.54 -1.00
N VAL A 7 9.86 -17.01 0.23
CA VAL A 7 10.97 -17.91 0.58
C VAL A 7 10.46 -19.36 0.60
N ASP A 8 10.97 -20.19 -0.31
CA ASP A 8 10.86 -21.65 -0.18
C ASP A 8 11.98 -22.11 0.77
N SER A 9 11.70 -22.14 2.08
CA SER A 9 12.33 -22.87 3.21
C SER A 9 13.84 -23.26 3.21
N TYR A 10 14.70 -22.73 2.34
CA TYR A 10 16.13 -23.08 2.24
C TYR A 10 16.95 -21.96 1.58
N PHE A 11 16.89 -20.75 2.14
CA PHE A 11 17.94 -19.75 1.87
C PHE A 11 18.31 -19.03 3.17
N HIS A 12 19.48 -19.39 3.71
CA HIS A 12 20.16 -18.72 4.82
C HIS A 12 20.81 -17.37 4.42
N ILE A 13 20.48 -16.82 3.26
CA ILE A 13 20.88 -15.45 2.92
C ILE A 13 19.79 -14.57 3.48
N ASN A 14 20.05 -13.98 4.65
CA ASN A 14 19.16 -13.10 5.39
C ASN A 14 18.85 -11.81 4.57
N PRO A 15 17.81 -11.76 3.71
CA PRO A 15 17.46 -10.56 2.95
C PRO A 15 16.84 -9.53 3.90
N PHE A 16 16.57 -9.94 5.15
CA PHE A 16 16.12 -9.11 6.25
C PHE A 16 17.28 -8.37 6.92
N ARG A 17 18.56 -8.67 6.65
CA ARG A 17 19.68 -7.92 7.25
C ARG A 17 19.86 -6.54 6.61
N SER A 18 19.70 -6.45 5.29
CA SER A 18 19.68 -5.17 4.57
C SER A 18 18.36 -4.40 4.77
N PHE A 19 17.26 -5.09 5.10
CA PHE A 19 16.03 -4.45 5.56
C PHE A 19 16.12 -4.00 7.02
N HIS A 20 16.80 -4.73 7.90
CA HIS A 20 17.15 -4.28 9.25
C HIS A 20 17.90 -2.95 9.11
N ASP A 21 18.92 -2.85 8.26
CA ASP A 21 19.62 -1.57 8.06
C ASP A 21 18.75 -0.44 7.47
N VAL A 22 17.75 -0.71 6.61
CA VAL A 22 16.89 0.33 5.99
C VAL A 22 15.66 0.68 6.84
N PHE A 23 15.15 -0.29 7.59
CA PHE A 23 14.04 -0.13 8.53
C PHE A 23 14.60 0.49 9.83
N GLU A 24 15.69 -0.02 10.42
CA GLU A 24 16.42 0.56 11.57
C GLU A 24 16.76 2.04 11.37
N ASN A 25 17.28 2.43 10.21
CA ASN A 25 17.70 3.82 9.97
C ASN A 25 16.53 4.79 9.63
N GLY A 26 15.27 4.34 9.70
CA GLY A 26 14.13 5.20 9.36
C GLY A 26 12.82 4.81 10.03
N CYS A 27 12.15 3.76 9.54
CA CYS A 27 10.78 3.45 9.95
C CYS A 27 10.70 2.58 11.24
N GLU A 28 11.74 1.82 11.58
CA GLU A 28 11.95 1.13 12.87
C GLU A 28 12.46 2.10 13.94
N GLN A 29 13.43 2.99 13.64
CA GLN A 29 13.83 4.04 14.59
C GLN A 29 12.62 4.86 15.04
N LEU A 30 11.77 5.26 14.07
CA LEU A 30 10.52 5.97 14.36
C LEU A 30 9.46 5.13 15.09
N TYR A 31 9.62 3.80 15.13
CA TYR A 31 8.77 2.89 15.88
C TYR A 31 9.32 2.64 17.29
N GLN A 32 10.63 2.42 17.43
CA GLN A 32 11.34 2.08 18.67
C GLN A 32 11.64 3.29 19.55
N GLU A 33 11.96 4.47 18.98
CA GLU A 33 12.27 5.68 19.74
C GLU A 33 11.00 6.38 20.29
N LYS A 34 9.79 5.88 20.01
CA LYS A 34 8.61 6.74 19.85
C LYS A 34 7.30 6.30 20.49
N THR A 35 7.27 5.24 21.30
CA THR A 35 6.17 5.06 22.27
C THR A 35 6.09 6.22 23.27
N ASP A 36 7.18 6.99 23.44
CA ASP A 36 7.26 8.09 24.42
C ASP A 36 7.24 9.52 23.81
N LEU A 37 7.33 9.67 22.47
CA LEU A 37 7.55 10.99 21.81
C LEU A 37 6.62 11.30 20.61
N LEU A 38 5.57 10.51 20.41
CA LEU A 38 4.59 10.75 19.33
C LEU A 38 3.27 11.31 19.86
N ASP A 39 2.84 12.39 19.22
CA ASP A 39 1.53 13.00 19.48
C ASP A 39 0.41 12.10 18.95
N ALA A 40 0.43 11.74 17.65
CA ALA A 40 -0.60 10.89 17.05
C ALA A 40 -0.03 9.62 16.41
N PHE A 41 -0.67 8.48 16.70
CA PHE A 41 -0.47 7.25 15.95
C PHE A 41 -1.80 6.55 15.63
N CYS A 42 -1.84 5.88 14.49
CA CYS A 42 -2.93 4.98 14.12
C CYS A 42 -2.33 3.73 13.48
N PHE A 43 -2.60 2.59 14.10
CA PHE A 43 -2.27 1.29 13.56
C PHE A 43 -3.48 0.66 12.89
N VAL A 44 -3.25 0.14 11.69
CA VAL A 44 -4.29 -0.40 10.84
C VAL A 44 -3.92 -1.82 10.44
N ASP A 45 -4.79 -2.77 10.78
CA ASP A 45 -4.70 -4.16 10.32
C ASP A 45 -6.11 -4.69 10.07
N ASP A 46 -6.40 -4.92 8.80
CA ASP A 46 -7.52 -5.74 8.32
C ASP A 46 -7.00 -6.66 7.19
N ASP A 47 -7.80 -7.63 6.74
CA ASP A 47 -7.49 -8.49 5.60
C ASP A 47 -7.07 -7.72 4.33
N ILE A 48 -7.42 -6.43 4.18
CA ILE A 48 -7.06 -5.56 3.05
C ILE A 48 -6.07 -4.47 3.43
N THR A 49 -6.54 -3.36 4.03
CA THR A 49 -5.70 -2.18 4.33
C THR A 49 -4.85 -2.45 5.54
N LYS A 50 -3.54 -2.31 5.36
CA LYS A 50 -2.55 -2.50 6.41
C LYS A 50 -1.52 -1.40 6.35
N GLY A 51 -1.22 -0.83 7.51
CA GLY A 51 -0.29 0.27 7.57
C GLY A 51 -0.25 0.95 8.91
N THR A 52 0.58 1.97 8.98
CA THR A 52 0.76 2.74 10.20
C THR A 52 0.99 4.20 9.88
N VAL A 53 0.34 5.06 10.65
CA VAL A 53 0.50 6.52 10.56
C VAL A 53 1.08 7.00 11.87
N PHE A 54 2.21 7.70 11.81
CA PHE A 54 2.91 8.26 12.96
C PHE A 54 3.23 9.73 12.70
N PHE A 55 2.72 10.64 13.53
CA PHE A 55 2.94 12.08 13.35
C PHE A 55 3.22 12.78 14.68
N ASN A 56 4.12 13.75 14.63
CA ASN A 56 4.18 14.85 15.60
C ASN A 56 3.64 16.13 14.96
N ASP A 57 3.79 17.27 15.62
CA ASP A 57 3.31 18.57 15.16
C ASP A 57 4.08 19.18 13.96
N GLN A 58 5.22 18.61 13.54
CA GLN A 58 5.96 19.06 12.35
C GLN A 58 5.89 18.09 11.16
N SER A 59 6.00 16.79 11.41
CA SER A 59 6.14 15.77 10.36
C SER A 59 5.69 14.39 10.80
N GLY A 60 5.71 13.45 9.88
CA GLY A 60 5.37 12.08 10.19
C GLY A 60 5.67 11.11 9.07
N VAL A 61 5.25 9.87 9.31
CA VAL A 61 5.38 8.76 8.40
C VAL A 61 4.03 8.11 8.15
N TRP A 62 3.79 7.74 6.89
CA TRP A 62 2.76 6.78 6.52
C TRP A 62 3.42 5.54 5.91
N LEU A 63 3.28 4.42 6.61
CA LEU A 63 3.68 3.09 6.16
C LEU A 63 2.47 2.37 5.56
N ILE A 64 2.63 1.84 4.35
CA ILE A 64 1.65 1.04 3.60
C ILE A 64 2.31 -0.30 3.30
N HIS A 65 1.66 -1.43 3.62
CA HIS A 65 2.25 -2.75 3.40
C HIS A 65 1.22 -3.86 3.18
N SER A 66 1.72 -5.05 2.83
CA SER A 66 0.91 -6.26 2.64
C SER A 66 1.06 -7.32 3.73
N VAL A 67 2.02 -7.14 4.65
CA VAL A 67 2.34 -8.09 5.73
C VAL A 67 1.19 -8.20 6.75
N PRO A 68 0.53 -9.37 6.92
CA PRO A 68 -0.54 -9.57 7.90
C PRO A 68 -0.02 -9.48 9.34
N LYS A 69 -0.83 -8.98 10.29
CA LYS A 69 -0.48 -8.91 11.73
C LYS A 69 0.80 -8.13 12.02
N PHE A 70 1.07 -7.10 11.22
CA PHE A 70 2.23 -6.23 11.36
C PHE A 70 1.80 -4.75 11.31
N PRO A 71 2.48 -3.87 12.07
CA PRO A 71 3.31 -4.19 13.23
C PRO A 71 2.46 -4.73 14.40
N LEU A 72 3.08 -5.13 15.51
CA LEU A 72 2.35 -5.28 16.77
C LEU A 72 2.19 -3.90 17.44
N PRO A 73 1.21 -3.69 18.34
CA PRO A 73 1.02 -2.40 18.99
C PRO A 73 2.12 -2.02 19.99
N ASP A 74 2.75 -3.01 20.63
CA ASP A 74 3.61 -2.86 21.82
C ASP A 74 5.10 -3.10 21.56
N ARG A 75 5.46 -3.76 20.46
CA ARG A 75 6.83 -4.08 20.11
C ARG A 75 7.02 -4.33 18.62
N TYR A 76 8.23 -4.09 18.13
CA TYR A 76 8.57 -4.49 16.79
C TYR A 76 8.69 -6.01 16.75
N HIS A 77 7.97 -6.61 15.80
CA HIS A 77 8.07 -8.03 15.53
C HIS A 77 7.60 -8.29 14.10
N TYR A 78 8.52 -8.68 13.21
CA TYR A 78 8.15 -9.12 11.88
C TYR A 78 7.55 -10.54 11.97
N PRO A 79 6.30 -10.75 11.53
CA PRO A 79 5.61 -12.02 11.75
C PRO A 79 6.19 -13.12 10.85
N GLU A 80 6.26 -14.35 11.37
CA GLU A 80 6.80 -15.49 10.62
C GLU A 80 6.05 -15.74 9.30
N SER A 81 4.72 -15.56 9.30
CA SER A 81 3.88 -15.67 8.10
C SER A 81 4.23 -14.65 7.01
N GLY A 82 4.99 -13.60 7.35
CA GLY A 82 5.52 -12.62 6.40
C GLY A 82 6.67 -13.15 5.55
N HIS A 83 7.22 -14.34 5.85
CA HIS A 83 8.29 -14.99 5.07
C HIS A 83 7.75 -15.95 4.00
N ASP A 84 6.53 -16.47 4.17
CA ASP A 84 5.93 -17.49 3.29
C ASP A 84 5.50 -16.96 1.91
N TYR A 85 5.36 -15.64 1.78
CA TYR A 85 4.78 -14.97 0.63
C TYR A 85 5.59 -13.73 0.26
N GLY A 86 5.64 -13.40 -1.03
CA GLY A 86 6.19 -12.13 -1.46
C GLY A 86 5.39 -10.97 -0.86
N GLN A 87 6.07 -9.90 -0.41
CA GLN A 87 5.44 -8.75 0.23
C GLN A 87 5.95 -7.45 -0.37
N THR A 88 5.17 -6.37 -0.26
CA THR A 88 5.62 -5.01 -0.57
C THR A 88 5.37 -4.06 0.59
N MET A 89 6.26 -3.06 0.69
CA MET A 89 6.16 -1.96 1.63
C MET A 89 6.50 -0.61 0.99
N LEU A 90 5.76 0.42 1.37
CA LEU A 90 5.98 1.81 1.04
C LEU A 90 5.95 2.65 2.31
N CYS A 91 7.06 3.31 2.64
CA CYS A 91 7.17 4.24 3.76
C CYS A 91 7.32 5.66 3.19
N LEU A 92 6.43 6.58 3.58
CA LEU A 92 6.41 7.97 3.13
C LEU A 92 6.69 8.91 4.29
N SER A 93 7.78 9.69 4.22
CA SER A 93 8.03 10.79 5.16
C SER A 93 7.35 12.07 4.66
N LEU A 94 6.42 12.61 5.45
CA LEU A 94 5.50 13.67 5.04
C LEU A 94 5.52 14.81 6.07
N SER A 95 5.26 16.04 5.63
CA SER A 95 5.03 17.16 6.55
C SER A 95 3.68 17.00 7.24
N TYR A 96 3.52 17.62 8.41
CA TYR A 96 2.27 17.59 9.17
C TYR A 96 1.06 18.09 8.36
N SER A 97 1.27 19.00 7.39
CA SER A 97 0.22 19.49 6.50
C SER A 97 -0.43 18.41 5.63
N GLU A 98 0.27 17.31 5.34
CA GLU A 98 -0.24 16.20 4.53
C GLU A 98 -1.16 15.26 5.32
N LEU A 99 -1.15 15.35 6.66
CA LEU A 99 -1.89 14.44 7.54
C LEU A 99 -3.41 14.42 7.25
N GLY A 100 -4.01 15.57 6.93
CA GLY A 100 -5.41 15.65 6.54
C GLY A 100 -5.74 14.88 5.25
N LYS A 101 -4.81 14.81 4.29
CA LYS A 101 -4.98 14.03 3.06
C LYS A 101 -4.89 12.53 3.34
N ILE A 102 -4.00 12.11 4.24
CA ILE A 102 -3.92 10.72 4.72
C ILE A 102 -5.22 10.34 5.41
N GLY A 103 -5.72 11.17 6.34
CA GLY A 103 -7.01 10.97 6.99
C GLY A 103 -8.17 10.87 6.01
N THR A 104 -8.12 11.64 4.92
CA THR A 104 -9.09 11.51 3.81
C THR A 104 -9.00 10.15 3.14
N GLN A 105 -7.81 9.67 2.78
CA GLN A 105 -7.65 8.34 2.16
C GLN A 105 -8.13 7.21 3.09
N LEU A 106 -7.78 7.27 4.37
CA LEU A 106 -8.24 6.30 5.38
C LEU A 106 -9.77 6.33 5.55
N TYR A 107 -10.38 7.51 5.51
CA TYR A 107 -11.84 7.68 5.58
C TYR A 107 -12.58 6.98 4.44
N TYR A 108 -11.97 6.90 3.24
CA TYR A 108 -12.51 6.14 2.11
C TYR A 108 -12.16 4.65 2.21
N ASN A 109 -10.94 4.31 2.62
CA ASN A 109 -10.45 2.94 2.67
C ASN A 109 -11.18 2.07 3.71
N LYS A 110 -11.78 2.67 4.74
CA LYS A 110 -12.47 1.95 5.82
C LYS A 110 -11.57 0.92 6.52
N PRO A 111 -10.37 1.31 6.99
CA PRO A 111 -9.46 0.41 7.69
C PRO A 111 -10.00 -0.05 9.04
N ASN A 112 -9.68 -1.26 9.48
CA ASN A 112 -9.86 -1.66 10.87
C ASN A 112 -8.70 -1.10 11.72
N ILE A 113 -9.02 -0.26 12.71
CA ILE A 113 -8.03 0.34 13.61
C ILE A 113 -8.00 -0.46 14.89
N TYR A 114 -6.89 -1.14 15.14
CA TYR A 114 -6.72 -1.96 16.34
C TYR A 114 -6.00 -1.22 17.47
N SER A 115 -5.30 -0.13 17.17
CA SER A 115 -4.61 0.69 18.17
C SER A 115 -4.45 2.11 17.66
N SER A 116 -4.72 3.10 18.51
CA SER A 116 -4.63 4.51 18.15
C SER A 116 -4.41 5.41 19.36
N ARG A 117 -3.70 6.51 19.14
CA ARG A 117 -3.65 7.69 20.01
C ARG A 117 -3.82 8.91 19.12
N LEU A 118 -4.85 9.71 19.39
CA LEU A 118 -5.12 10.94 18.65
C LEU A 118 -5.32 12.09 19.65
N PRO A 119 -4.36 13.01 19.81
CA PRO A 119 -4.50 14.15 20.70
C PRO A 119 -5.64 15.04 20.26
N THR A 120 -6.29 15.69 21.23
CA THR A 120 -7.42 16.58 21.00
C THR A 120 -7.06 17.76 20.09
N SER A 121 -5.82 18.29 20.18
CA SER A 121 -5.32 19.34 19.30
C SER A 121 -5.26 18.90 17.83
N ILE A 122 -4.77 17.68 17.58
CA ILE A 122 -4.70 17.09 16.22
C ILE A 122 -6.10 16.75 15.73
N ALA A 123 -6.96 16.17 16.59
CA ALA A 123 -8.36 15.86 16.27
C ALA A 123 -9.15 17.13 15.89
N ALA A 124 -8.95 18.23 16.61
CA ALA A 124 -9.58 19.51 16.31
C ALA A 124 -9.12 20.08 14.96
N LYS A 125 -7.81 19.97 14.65
CA LYS A 125 -7.25 20.44 13.38
C LYS A 125 -7.63 19.56 12.19
N TYR A 126 -7.72 18.25 12.39
CA TYR A 126 -8.08 17.26 11.37
C TYR A 126 -9.26 16.38 11.82
N PRO A 127 -10.49 16.92 11.83
CA PRO A 127 -11.68 16.18 12.32
C PRO A 127 -11.95 14.87 11.57
N ILE A 128 -11.48 14.75 10.33
CA ILE A 128 -11.62 13.51 9.55
C ILE A 128 -10.86 12.34 10.18
N LEU A 129 -9.73 12.59 10.85
CA LEU A 129 -9.00 11.55 11.58
C LEU A 129 -9.78 11.09 12.81
N ALA A 130 -10.43 12.00 13.53
CA ALA A 130 -11.29 11.65 14.65
C ALA A 130 -12.45 10.75 14.20
N LYS A 131 -13.05 11.02 13.03
CA LYS A 131 -14.06 10.13 12.43
C LYS A 131 -13.49 8.74 12.13
N VAL A 132 -12.32 8.68 11.50
CA VAL A 132 -11.63 7.43 11.15
C VAL A 132 -11.35 6.60 12.41
N VAL A 133 -10.77 7.19 13.46
CA VAL A 133 -10.51 6.52 14.75
C VAL A 133 -11.80 6.06 15.42
N ALA A 134 -12.88 6.82 15.30
CA ALA A 134 -14.21 6.43 15.82
C ALA A 134 -14.96 5.41 14.95
N GLY A 135 -14.35 4.88 13.88
CA GLY A 135 -14.98 3.90 13.00
C GLY A 135 -16.06 4.49 12.07
N HIS A 136 -16.05 5.80 11.85
CA HIS A 136 -16.94 6.49 10.92
C HIS A 136 -16.24 6.75 9.58
N TYR A 137 -16.82 6.21 8.50
CA TYR A 137 -16.21 6.19 7.17
C TYR A 137 -17.13 6.73 6.09
N LYS A 138 -16.58 7.02 4.92
CA LYS A 138 -17.33 7.58 3.78
C LYS A 138 -18.51 6.68 3.41
N GLN A 139 -19.71 7.27 3.42
CA GLN A 139 -20.94 6.68 2.89
C GLN A 139 -21.46 7.51 1.70
N GLY A 140 -22.08 6.86 0.72
CA GLY A 140 -22.66 7.48 -0.46
C GLY A 140 -21.62 8.03 -1.45
N ALA A 141 -22.09 8.68 -2.51
CA ALA A 141 -21.23 9.32 -3.51
C ALA A 141 -20.50 10.56 -2.91
N PRO A 142 -19.28 10.91 -3.40
CA PRO A 142 -18.45 10.11 -4.31
C PRO A 142 -17.89 8.86 -3.61
N TYR A 143 -17.68 7.80 -4.38
CA TYR A 143 -17.22 6.48 -3.90
C TYR A 143 -15.70 6.30 -3.95
N PHE A 144 -14.95 7.32 -4.39
CA PHE A 144 -13.50 7.29 -4.46
C PHE A 144 -12.90 8.66 -4.17
N SER A 145 -11.61 8.67 -3.85
CA SER A 145 -10.80 9.87 -3.64
C SER A 145 -9.44 9.71 -4.30
N ILE A 146 -8.97 10.77 -4.96
CA ILE A 146 -7.61 10.86 -5.51
C ILE A 146 -6.96 12.08 -4.89
N VAL A 147 -5.83 11.92 -4.21
CA VAL A 147 -5.08 13.03 -3.62
C VAL A 147 -3.61 12.98 -4.03
N GLN A 148 -2.99 14.14 -4.17
CA GLN A 148 -1.55 14.24 -4.33
C GLN A 148 -0.89 14.43 -2.96
N LEU A 149 0.07 13.57 -2.66
CA LEU A 149 0.94 13.67 -1.49
C LEU A 149 2.32 14.17 -1.90
N THR A 150 2.92 15.01 -1.08
CA THR A 150 4.29 15.49 -1.29
C THR A 150 5.13 15.16 -0.06
N THR A 151 6.20 14.40 -0.27
CA THR A 151 7.15 14.04 0.80
C THR A 151 7.99 15.24 1.23
N LEU A 152 8.66 15.12 2.39
CA LEU A 152 9.59 16.13 2.90
C LEU A 152 10.72 16.49 1.90
N ARG A 153 11.04 15.59 0.96
CA ARG A 153 12.02 15.79 -0.11
C ARG A 153 11.38 16.14 -1.46
N ASN A 154 10.18 16.72 -1.45
CA ASN A 154 9.45 17.19 -2.63
C ASN A 154 9.16 16.11 -3.69
N THR A 155 9.22 14.83 -3.31
CA THR A 155 8.77 13.73 -4.20
C THR A 155 7.26 13.61 -4.11
N THR A 156 6.59 13.60 -5.26
CA THR A 156 5.13 13.56 -5.36
C THR A 156 4.61 12.14 -5.58
N PHE A 157 3.48 11.85 -4.95
CA PHE A 157 2.75 10.60 -5.05
C PHE A 157 1.28 10.91 -5.32
N LYS A 158 0.61 10.04 -6.09
CA LYS A 158 -0.84 10.07 -6.27
C LYS A 158 -1.44 8.91 -5.49
N SER A 159 -2.21 9.21 -4.46
CA SER A 159 -2.90 8.23 -3.63
C SER A 159 -4.34 8.08 -4.08
N PHE A 160 -4.75 6.85 -4.30
CA PHE A 160 -6.08 6.44 -4.75
C PHE A 160 -6.77 5.66 -3.65
N ALA A 161 -8.00 6.02 -3.31
CA ALA A 161 -8.83 5.30 -2.36
C ALA A 161 -10.22 5.07 -2.94
N LYS A 162 -10.82 3.93 -2.63
CA LYS A 162 -12.21 3.62 -2.92
C LYS A 162 -12.94 3.16 -1.67
N THR A 163 -14.25 3.39 -1.63
CA THR A 163 -15.14 2.83 -0.62
C THR A 163 -15.62 1.43 -1.01
N ASN A 164 -16.23 0.73 -0.07
CA ASN A 164 -16.95 -0.52 -0.31
C ASN A 164 -18.16 -0.37 -1.26
N GLN A 165 -18.59 0.86 -1.57
CA GLN A 165 -19.69 1.14 -2.49
C GLN A 165 -19.20 1.45 -3.92
N PHE A 166 -17.89 1.44 -4.18
CA PHE A 166 -17.33 1.67 -5.51
C PHE A 166 -17.71 0.58 -6.52
N ASN A 167 -17.85 -0.66 -6.05
CA ASN A 167 -18.40 -1.80 -6.78
C ASN A 167 -17.72 -2.13 -8.13
N LYS A 168 -16.43 -1.81 -8.25
CA LYS A 168 -15.58 -2.08 -9.42
C LYS A 168 -14.16 -2.44 -8.99
N ASP A 169 -13.38 -2.97 -9.93
CA ASP A 169 -11.94 -3.13 -9.77
C ASP A 169 -11.27 -1.77 -9.57
N LEU A 170 -10.35 -1.69 -8.60
CA LEU A 170 -9.64 -0.44 -8.30
C LEU A 170 -8.77 -0.01 -9.49
N TYR A 171 -8.09 -0.96 -10.14
CA TYR A 171 -7.10 -0.64 -11.14
C TYR A 171 -7.74 -0.28 -12.49
N ASP A 172 -8.67 -1.09 -12.98
CA ASP A 172 -9.43 -0.79 -14.21
C ASP A 172 -10.39 0.39 -14.03
N GLY A 173 -11.06 0.46 -12.89
CA GLY A 173 -12.12 1.44 -12.65
C GLY A 173 -11.62 2.83 -12.27
N LEU A 174 -10.38 2.95 -11.79
CA LEU A 174 -9.87 4.22 -11.23
C LEU A 174 -8.41 4.50 -11.61
N VAL A 175 -7.48 3.58 -11.35
CA VAL A 175 -6.03 3.86 -11.46
C VAL A 175 -5.58 4.00 -12.91
N ALA A 176 -5.80 2.99 -13.75
CA ALA A 176 -5.35 2.98 -15.14
C ALA A 176 -5.95 4.16 -15.95
N PRO A 177 -7.26 4.47 -15.84
CA PRO A 177 -7.84 5.65 -16.48
C PRO A 177 -7.23 6.98 -15.99
N ALA A 178 -7.01 7.12 -14.68
CA ALA A 178 -6.48 8.37 -14.10
C ALA A 178 -4.99 8.59 -14.39
N LEU A 179 -4.22 7.51 -14.61
CA LEU A 179 -2.81 7.56 -15.00
C LEU A 179 -2.63 7.55 -16.53
N LYS A 180 -3.69 7.27 -17.28
CA LYS A 180 -3.71 7.22 -18.75
C LYS A 180 -2.67 6.24 -19.31
N THR A 181 -2.57 5.06 -18.72
CA THR A 181 -1.67 3.99 -19.15
C THR A 181 -2.23 2.62 -18.75
N ASN A 182 -1.87 1.59 -19.50
CA ASN A 182 -2.16 0.21 -19.12
C ASN A 182 -1.25 -0.21 -17.96
N MET A 183 -1.76 -1.10 -17.12
CA MET A 183 -1.09 -1.55 -15.91
C MET A 183 -0.93 -3.08 -15.92
N ILE A 184 0.01 -3.59 -15.15
CA ILE A 184 0.08 -5.00 -14.73
C ILE A 184 0.07 -5.01 -13.20
N ALA A 185 -0.94 -5.68 -12.63
CA ALA A 185 -1.10 -5.84 -11.20
C ALA A 185 -0.47 -7.16 -10.72
N GLU A 186 0.45 -7.03 -9.77
CA GLU A 186 1.03 -8.11 -8.99
C GLU A 186 0.27 -8.16 -7.66
N THR A 187 -0.76 -9.02 -7.62
CA THR A 187 -1.62 -9.18 -6.45
C THR A 187 -1.84 -10.64 -6.10
N TRP A 188 -2.08 -10.88 -4.81
CA TRP A 188 -2.48 -12.19 -4.33
C TRP A 188 -3.89 -12.51 -4.82
N ARG A 189 -4.03 -13.59 -5.56
CA ARG A 189 -5.32 -14.03 -6.08
C ARG A 189 -5.59 -15.48 -5.67
N ARG A 190 -6.56 -15.65 -4.78
CA ARG A 190 -7.09 -16.93 -4.29
C ARG A 190 -8.62 -16.83 -4.22
N GLY A 191 -9.25 -16.85 -5.39
CA GLY A 191 -10.69 -16.67 -5.55
C GLY A 191 -11.02 -16.39 -7.01
N GLU A 192 -12.19 -15.79 -7.24
CA GLU A 192 -12.58 -15.36 -8.57
C GLU A 192 -11.74 -14.17 -9.05
N ASN A 193 -11.16 -14.34 -10.23
CA ASN A 193 -10.36 -13.31 -10.88
C ASN A 193 -11.25 -12.22 -11.44
N VAL A 194 -10.75 -10.98 -11.40
CA VAL A 194 -11.32 -9.87 -12.17
C VAL A 194 -11.21 -10.21 -13.68
N PRO A 195 -12.31 -10.18 -14.45
CA PRO A 195 -12.25 -10.34 -15.90
C PRO A 195 -11.40 -9.26 -16.57
N LEU A 196 -10.70 -9.60 -17.65
CA LEU A 196 -9.93 -8.62 -18.40
C LEU A 196 -10.85 -7.70 -19.22
N GLU A 197 -10.71 -6.39 -19.01
CA GLU A 197 -11.52 -5.35 -19.66
C GLU A 197 -10.87 -4.84 -20.96
N CYS A 198 -10.60 -5.73 -21.91
CA CYS A 198 -9.76 -5.43 -23.09
C CYS A 198 -10.33 -4.42 -24.09
N ARG A 199 -11.59 -3.99 -23.89
CA ARG A 199 -12.24 -2.98 -24.73
C ARG A 199 -12.06 -1.55 -24.22
N THR A 200 -11.54 -1.37 -23.00
CA THR A 200 -11.30 -0.04 -22.44
C THR A 200 -10.02 0.58 -23.02
N THR A 201 -9.95 1.91 -23.04
CA THR A 201 -8.75 2.63 -23.50
C THR A 201 -7.54 2.34 -22.63
N TYR A 202 -7.75 2.19 -21.31
CA TYR A 202 -6.72 1.85 -20.35
C TYR A 202 -7.22 0.70 -19.48
N HIS A 203 -6.45 -0.39 -19.44
CA HIS A 203 -6.79 -1.61 -18.72
C HIS A 203 -5.63 -2.10 -17.86
N THR A 204 -5.93 -3.05 -17.01
CA THR A 204 -5.00 -3.71 -16.10
C THR A 204 -4.95 -5.19 -16.46
N ASN A 205 -3.75 -5.69 -16.67
CA ASN A 205 -3.46 -7.11 -16.75
C ASN A 205 -2.97 -7.62 -15.40
N ASP A 206 -2.83 -8.92 -15.24
CA ASP A 206 -2.34 -9.54 -14.02
C ASP A 206 -1.01 -10.25 -14.23
N ALA A 207 -0.11 -10.08 -13.27
CA ALA A 207 1.10 -10.89 -13.19
C ALA A 207 0.74 -12.35 -12.85
N LEU A 208 1.31 -13.28 -13.60
CA LEU A 208 1.18 -14.74 -13.39
C LEU A 208 2.40 -15.31 -12.68
N ALA A 209 3.59 -14.73 -12.93
CA ALA A 209 4.83 -15.18 -12.32
C ALA A 209 5.77 -14.00 -12.03
N ILE A 210 6.52 -14.11 -10.93
CA ILE A 210 7.35 -13.07 -10.35
C ILE A 210 8.73 -13.64 -10.02
N GLN A 211 9.79 -12.85 -10.23
CA GLN A 211 11.15 -13.14 -9.80
C GLN A 211 11.78 -11.86 -9.24
N VAL A 212 12.29 -11.92 -8.01
CA VAL A 212 12.90 -10.75 -7.36
C VAL A 212 14.42 -10.97 -7.32
N GLY A 213 15.19 -10.09 -7.98
CA GLY A 213 16.63 -10.26 -8.07
C GLY A 213 17.01 -11.61 -8.70
N SER A 214 17.81 -12.41 -7.99
CA SER A 214 18.28 -13.73 -8.42
C SER A 214 17.52 -14.90 -7.78
N THR A 215 16.34 -14.67 -7.20
CA THR A 215 15.54 -15.76 -6.61
C THR A 215 14.99 -16.70 -7.69
N ASN A 216 14.45 -17.84 -7.27
CA ASN A 216 13.58 -18.62 -8.14
C ASN A 216 12.31 -17.83 -8.49
N GLU A 217 11.71 -18.16 -9.63
CA GLU A 217 10.40 -17.67 -10.01
C GLU A 217 9.32 -18.27 -9.11
N PHE A 218 8.35 -17.44 -8.71
CA PHE A 218 7.19 -17.87 -7.92
C PHE A 218 5.88 -17.36 -8.53
N LYS A 219 4.80 -18.10 -8.30
CA LYS A 219 3.47 -17.79 -8.83
C LYS A 219 2.80 -16.67 -8.03
N TYR A 220 1.89 -15.95 -8.67
CA TYR A 220 1.04 -14.93 -8.02
C TYR A 220 0.28 -15.44 -6.78
N THR A 221 0.00 -16.75 -6.67
CA THR A 221 -0.62 -17.37 -5.48
C THR A 221 0.28 -17.42 -4.25
N LYS A 222 1.58 -17.17 -4.45
CA LYS A 222 2.65 -17.06 -3.46
C LYS A 222 3.12 -15.61 -3.28
N ASP A 223 2.40 -14.64 -3.85
CA ASP A 223 2.73 -13.23 -3.74
C ASP A 223 1.60 -12.47 -3.05
N HIS A 224 1.83 -12.02 -1.81
CA HIS A 224 0.91 -11.17 -1.04
C HIS A 224 1.02 -9.69 -1.37
N SER A 225 2.01 -9.34 -2.19
CA SER A 225 2.23 -7.98 -2.64
C SER A 225 0.99 -7.43 -3.31
N LYS A 226 0.82 -6.12 -3.18
CA LYS A 226 -0.28 -5.40 -3.78
C LYS A 226 0.32 -4.26 -4.55
N LEU A 227 0.94 -4.65 -5.65
CA LEU A 227 1.73 -3.79 -6.49
C LEU A 227 1.09 -3.71 -7.87
N ALA A 228 1.19 -2.56 -8.51
CA ALA A 228 0.90 -2.44 -9.93
C ALA A 228 1.94 -1.55 -10.60
N ARG A 229 2.19 -1.85 -11.87
CA ARG A 229 3.19 -1.18 -12.69
C ARG A 229 2.61 -0.87 -14.06
N SER A 230 2.93 0.29 -14.63
CA SER A 230 2.55 0.60 -16.00
C SER A 230 3.30 -0.25 -17.03
N THR A 231 2.67 -0.55 -18.16
CA THR A 231 3.33 -1.25 -19.28
C THR A 231 4.17 -0.31 -20.16
N ASP A 232 3.83 0.98 -20.16
CA ASP A 232 4.49 2.01 -20.96
C ASP A 232 5.65 2.64 -20.20
N ALA A 233 6.88 2.40 -20.67
CA ALA A 233 8.09 2.94 -20.06
C ALA A 233 8.19 4.48 -20.12
N THR A 234 7.46 5.14 -21.02
CA THR A 234 7.37 6.62 -21.07
C THR A 234 6.47 7.19 -19.98
N LYS A 235 5.66 6.34 -19.35
CA LYS A 235 4.80 6.66 -18.20
C LYS A 235 5.15 5.71 -17.04
N PRO A 236 6.34 5.81 -16.43
CA PRO A 236 6.90 4.78 -15.54
C PRO A 236 6.27 4.80 -14.14
N TRP A 237 4.98 4.44 -14.06
CA TRP A 237 4.22 4.40 -12.82
C TRP A 237 4.46 3.10 -12.07
N ILE A 238 4.68 3.22 -10.76
CA ILE A 238 4.67 2.12 -9.79
C ILE A 238 3.72 2.49 -8.66
N CYS A 239 2.86 1.55 -8.30
CA CYS A 239 1.83 1.67 -7.29
C CYS A 239 2.00 0.58 -6.24
N ILE A 240 1.93 0.94 -4.95
CA ILE A 240 1.92 0.01 -3.82
C ILE A 240 0.69 0.34 -2.97
N GLY A 241 -0.08 -0.66 -2.61
CA GLY A 241 -1.33 -0.48 -1.89
C GLY A 241 -1.77 -1.68 -1.08
N ASP A 242 -3.10 -1.78 -0.99
CA ASP A 242 -3.78 -2.53 0.05
C ASP A 242 -4.82 -3.52 -0.51
N ILE A 243 -5.20 -3.34 -1.77
CA ILE A 243 -6.28 -4.10 -2.45
C ILE A 243 -5.67 -5.14 -3.39
N ASN A 244 -6.13 -6.39 -3.27
CA ASN A 244 -5.87 -7.43 -4.28
C ASN A 244 -6.78 -7.23 -5.51
N ARG A 245 -6.43 -7.80 -6.66
CA ARG A 245 -7.29 -7.78 -7.86
C ARG A 245 -8.14 -9.05 -7.95
N MET A 246 -9.20 -9.12 -7.14
CA MET A 246 -10.21 -10.19 -7.14
C MET A 246 -11.63 -9.60 -7.10
N THR A 247 -12.63 -10.29 -7.63
CA THR A 247 -14.03 -9.80 -7.66
C THR A 247 -14.59 -9.53 -6.26
N SER A 248 -14.19 -10.34 -5.27
CA SER A 248 -14.54 -10.14 -3.84
C SER A 248 -14.10 -8.78 -3.27
N GLN A 249 -13.18 -8.08 -3.95
CA GLN A 249 -12.66 -6.79 -3.55
C GLN A 249 -13.50 -5.63 -4.08
N TYR A 250 -14.47 -5.86 -4.98
CA TYR A 250 -15.33 -4.79 -5.53
C TYR A 250 -16.09 -4.05 -4.45
N VAL A 251 -16.56 -4.81 -3.45
CA VAL A 251 -17.36 -4.35 -2.33
C VAL A 251 -16.54 -4.09 -1.06
N ARG A 252 -15.23 -3.86 -1.20
CA ARG A 252 -14.34 -3.54 -0.08
C ARG A 252 -13.63 -2.21 -0.30
N GLY A 253 -13.46 -1.48 0.79
CA GLY A 253 -12.69 -0.24 0.79
C GLY A 253 -11.19 -0.53 0.78
N GLY A 254 -10.41 0.38 0.23
CA GLY A 254 -8.96 0.29 0.17
C GLY A 254 -8.39 1.11 -0.98
N GLY A 255 -7.07 1.07 -1.12
CA GLY A 255 -6.39 1.98 -2.04
C GLY A 255 -5.02 1.52 -2.51
N THR A 256 -4.39 2.40 -3.29
CA THR A 256 -3.00 2.26 -3.73
C THR A 256 -2.37 3.63 -3.92
N THR A 257 -1.07 3.73 -3.66
CA THR A 257 -0.31 4.97 -3.80
C THR A 257 0.75 4.79 -4.86
N CYS A 258 0.70 5.66 -5.88
CA CYS A 258 1.51 5.58 -7.08
C CYS A 258 2.51 6.73 -7.17
N MET A 259 3.66 6.45 -7.77
CA MET A 259 4.59 7.49 -8.22
C MET A 259 5.12 7.21 -9.61
N SER A 260 5.51 8.26 -10.32
CA SER A 260 6.20 8.13 -11.60
C SER A 260 7.71 8.21 -11.34
N SER A 261 8.43 7.14 -11.63
CA SER A 261 9.88 7.09 -11.50
C SER A 261 10.44 6.00 -12.40
N PHE A 262 11.21 6.39 -13.41
CA PHE A 262 11.87 5.42 -14.30
C PHE A 262 12.79 4.46 -13.55
N TYR A 263 13.53 4.97 -12.56
CA TYR A 263 14.44 4.17 -11.74
C TYR A 263 13.71 3.09 -10.95
N LEU A 264 12.62 3.45 -10.26
CA LEU A 264 11.83 2.48 -9.50
C LEU A 264 11.07 1.55 -10.43
N TRP A 265 10.53 2.07 -11.53
CA TRP A 265 9.84 1.25 -12.53
C TRP A 265 10.74 0.15 -13.11
N LYS A 266 12.01 0.50 -13.38
CA LYS A 266 13.04 -0.45 -13.81
C LYS A 266 13.42 -1.43 -12.70
N ALA A 267 13.60 -0.95 -11.46
CA ALA A 267 13.93 -1.79 -10.31
C ALA A 267 12.83 -2.81 -9.99
N PHE A 268 11.56 -2.44 -10.20
CA PHE A 268 10.39 -3.30 -10.01
C PHE A 268 10.01 -4.05 -11.30
N ASN A 269 10.98 -4.28 -12.20
CA ASN A 269 10.81 -5.19 -13.33
C ASN A 269 10.95 -6.67 -12.94
N VAL A 270 10.06 -7.10 -12.06
CA VAL A 270 10.06 -8.44 -11.44
C VAL A 270 9.05 -9.41 -12.07
N ILE A 271 8.10 -8.91 -12.84
CA ILE A 271 7.06 -9.72 -13.48
C ILE A 271 7.66 -10.48 -14.67
N LYS A 272 7.56 -11.81 -14.66
CA LYS A 272 8.09 -12.72 -15.69
C LYS A 272 7.04 -13.22 -16.67
N ALA A 273 5.81 -13.37 -16.19
CA ALA A 273 4.67 -13.71 -17.04
C ALA A 273 3.46 -12.90 -16.60
N ALA A 274 2.61 -12.51 -17.54
CA ALA A 274 1.34 -11.83 -17.31
C ALA A 274 0.27 -12.39 -18.27
N ASN A 275 -1.00 -12.22 -17.92
CA ASN A 275 -2.05 -12.33 -18.93
C ASN A 275 -2.06 -11.06 -19.79
N HIS A 276 -2.79 -11.12 -20.91
CA HIS A 276 -2.83 -10.02 -21.86
C HIS A 276 -4.23 -9.89 -22.45
N CYS A 277 -4.68 -8.65 -22.52
CA CYS A 277 -5.42 -8.17 -23.68
C CYS A 277 -4.47 -8.09 -24.89
#